data_AF-A0A935FIW3-F1
#
_entry.id   AF-A0A935FIW3-F1
#
_cell.length_a   1.000
_cell.length_b   1.000
_cell.length_c   1.000
_cell.angle_alpha   90.00
_cell.angle_beta   90.00
_cell.angle_gamma   90.00
#
_symmetry.space_group_name_H-M   'P 1'
#
loop_
_entity.id
_entity.type
_entity.pdbx_description
1 polymer ?
#
loop_
_entity_poly.entity_id
_entity_poly.type
_entity_poly.pdbx_seq_one_letter_code
_entity_poly.pdbx_strand_id
1 'polypeptide(L)'
;MRVVLALILGATTLACGRPPTLEHGRQDARGAPVATRDALRQWHQRLASATGLTARVAIARELWRVARDADDPQHVVRELHRATPVASAETYKALLRLIGAAVPDPSGRFPTAAAPAPRPDWLLRLLRHASSGSSGAGARAVAVEAAYSVALARGLAARRRAVGAEARLVFAYVHGGALRDECGALLRAMGEAAVPTLVRAGQLRHPLAYRMARYAEYQLDRLDRSRPDLALQVDAPRLRAELLRAYGSVRHPAAVGEVLRLTAATHPVVRDAARWAVLRYVSAPVAAAGPPRRRLRLPGGQTSADEQDLYLDAGELMRRAVAARNAALAPALTRPTTADPRQQAWRCSRPRTWAAGGGARRVRGGPRARSAPGARRWPRPSSRRSSRVTDRRRPLPIRRPSASSAPPSPGSSSGAVIPPRPSPPAAWPCARFPLAAPGAVPSWTRCVSRPRPPAMAPSARSAPGAGARR
;
A
#
# COMPACT_ATOMS: atom_id res chain seq x y z
N MET A 1 4.99 11.54 13.26
CA MET A 1 3.89 10.62 12.84
C MET A 1 2.57 11.31 12.55
N ARG A 2 2.04 12.20 13.41
CA ARG A 2 0.74 12.87 13.16
C ARG A 2 0.65 13.56 11.78
N VAL A 3 1.74 14.22 11.33
CA VAL A 3 1.85 14.81 9.98
C VAL A 3 1.82 13.76 8.87
N VAL A 4 2.46 12.60 9.07
CA VAL A 4 2.45 11.49 8.09
C VAL A 4 1.05 10.89 7.99
N LEU A 5 0.37 10.72 9.12
CA LEU A 5 -1.02 10.29 9.18
C LEU A 5 -1.93 11.28 8.42
N ALA A 6 -1.74 12.59 8.63
CA ALA A 6 -2.50 13.63 7.95
C ALA A 6 -2.23 13.66 6.43
N LEU A 7 -0.99 13.43 5.99
CA LEU A 7 -0.64 13.36 4.57
C LEU A 7 -1.23 12.12 3.87
N ILE A 8 -1.24 10.98 4.55
CA ILE A 8 -1.79 9.73 4.02
C ILE A 8 -3.32 9.79 3.99
N LEU A 9 -3.94 10.17 5.10
CA LEU A 9 -5.39 10.22 5.24
C LEU A 9 -6.00 11.40 4.46
N GLY A 10 -5.31 12.54 4.41
CA GLY A 10 -5.75 13.76 3.73
C GLY A 10 -5.77 13.63 2.20
N ALA A 11 -4.89 12.82 1.62
CA ALA A 11 -4.86 12.56 0.18
C ALA A 11 -6.08 11.76 -0.31
N THR A 12 -6.77 11.04 0.60
CA THR A 12 -7.91 10.17 0.28
C THR A 12 -9.25 10.84 0.57
N THR A 13 -9.29 11.84 1.46
CA THR A 13 -10.53 12.55 1.88
C THR A 13 -11.00 13.66 0.94
N LEU A 14 -10.24 14.05 -0.08
CA LEU A 14 -10.62 15.11 -1.02
C LEU A 14 -11.73 14.73 -2.03
N ALA A 15 -12.43 13.61 -1.84
CA ALA A 15 -13.46 13.13 -2.78
C ALA A 15 -14.92 13.12 -2.26
N CYS A 16 -15.21 13.27 -0.97
CA CYS A 16 -16.59 13.35 -0.48
C CYS A 16 -16.68 14.22 0.80
N GLY A 17 -17.25 15.41 0.68
CA GLY A 17 -17.45 16.34 1.80
C GLY A 17 -18.74 16.07 2.57
N ARG A 18 -18.62 15.73 3.86
CA ARG A 18 -19.56 16.11 4.92
C ARG A 18 -18.88 15.94 6.29
N PRO A 19 -18.81 16.97 7.16
CA PRO A 19 -18.26 16.81 8.50
C PRO A 19 -19.23 16.03 9.40
N PRO A 20 -18.75 15.09 10.24
CA PRO A 20 -19.62 14.37 11.17
C PRO A 20 -19.93 15.23 12.41
N THR A 21 -21.21 15.32 12.75
CA THR A 21 -21.70 15.78 14.06
C THR A 21 -21.46 14.70 15.13
N LEU A 22 -21.10 15.13 16.34
CA LEU A 22 -20.79 14.26 17.48
C LEU A 22 -22.08 13.82 18.20
N GLU A 23 -22.55 12.60 17.95
CA GLU A 23 -23.63 11.95 18.72
C GLU A 23 -23.07 10.83 19.60
N HIS A 24 -23.43 10.82 20.88
CA HIS A 24 -23.08 9.76 21.83
C HIS A 24 -24.15 8.66 21.78
N GLY A 25 -23.73 7.41 21.61
CA GLY A 25 -24.60 6.24 21.82
C GLY A 25 -25.28 5.63 20.57
N ARG A 26 -24.77 5.85 19.35
CA ARG A 26 -25.30 5.16 18.17
C ARG A 26 -24.82 3.71 18.09
N GLN A 27 -25.75 2.76 18.15
CA GLN A 27 -25.57 1.46 17.49
C GLN A 27 -25.74 1.69 15.97
N ASP A 28 -25.03 0.94 15.13
CA ASP A 28 -25.34 0.97 13.70
C ASP A 28 -26.75 0.39 13.46
N ALA A 29 -27.30 0.53 12.25
CA ALA A 29 -28.63 -0.03 11.92
C ALA A 29 -28.73 -1.56 12.07
N ARG A 30 -27.63 -2.24 12.45
CA ARG A 30 -27.53 -3.68 12.68
C ARG A 30 -27.24 -4.02 14.15
N GLY A 31 -27.27 -3.05 15.06
CA GLY A 31 -26.98 -3.24 16.48
C GLY A 31 -25.50 -3.45 16.80
N ALA A 32 -24.59 -3.32 15.83
CA ALA A 32 -23.16 -3.48 16.07
C ALA A 32 -22.63 -2.24 16.81
N PRO A 33 -21.76 -2.45 17.83
CA PRO A 33 -21.15 -1.35 18.54
C PRO A 33 -20.26 -0.57 17.57
N VAL A 34 -20.60 0.70 17.34
CA VAL A 34 -19.73 1.62 16.61
C VAL A 34 -18.41 1.69 17.39
N ALA A 35 -17.28 1.55 16.68
CA ALA A 35 -15.95 1.64 17.25
C ALA A 35 -15.60 3.08 17.66
N THR A 36 -16.38 3.66 18.58
CA THR A 36 -16.15 4.98 19.13
C THR A 36 -14.88 4.98 19.96
N ARG A 37 -14.28 6.17 20.11
CA ARG A 37 -13.11 6.38 20.96
C ARG A 37 -13.29 5.81 22.37
N ASP A 38 -14.47 6.00 22.96
CA ASP A 38 -14.73 5.56 24.33
C ASP A 38 -14.95 4.06 24.42
N ALA A 39 -15.61 3.44 23.43
CA ALA A 39 -15.69 1.99 23.33
C ALA A 39 -14.29 1.36 23.22
N LEU A 40 -13.41 1.91 22.36
CA LEU A 40 -12.04 1.44 22.22
C LEU A 40 -11.23 1.59 23.52
N ARG A 41 -11.40 2.69 24.25
CA ARG A 41 -10.78 2.91 25.57
C ARG A 41 -11.31 1.93 26.62
N GLN A 42 -12.61 1.68 26.65
CA GLN A 42 -13.22 0.68 27.54
C GLN A 42 -12.67 -0.72 27.25
N TRP A 43 -12.52 -1.10 25.97
CA TRP A 43 -11.90 -2.37 25.61
C TRP A 43 -10.45 -2.49 26.10
N HIS A 44 -9.67 -1.42 25.97
CA HIS A 44 -8.31 -1.39 26.50
C HIS A 44 -8.29 -1.54 28.03
N GLN A 45 -9.14 -0.81 28.74
CA GLN A 45 -9.28 -0.91 30.19
C GLN A 45 -9.73 -2.31 30.64
N ARG A 46 -10.72 -2.90 29.98
CA ARG A 46 -11.18 -4.28 30.23
C ARG A 46 -10.07 -5.28 30.03
N LEU A 47 -9.26 -5.13 28.97
CA LEU A 47 -8.11 -6.01 28.76
C LEU A 47 -7.05 -5.80 29.84
N ALA A 48 -6.82 -4.58 30.30
CA ALA A 48 -5.87 -4.27 31.36
C ALA A 48 -6.29 -4.88 32.70
N SER A 49 -7.56 -4.73 33.08
CA SER A 49 -8.12 -5.19 34.37
C SER A 49 -8.40 -6.69 34.43
N ALA A 50 -8.53 -7.37 33.29
CA ALA A 50 -8.81 -8.81 33.27
C ALA A 50 -7.72 -9.64 33.95
N THR A 51 -8.11 -10.51 34.87
CA THR A 51 -7.22 -11.45 35.53
C THR A 51 -7.22 -12.80 34.80
N GLY A 52 -6.02 -13.37 34.61
CA GLY A 52 -5.87 -14.66 33.94
C GLY A 52 -5.88 -14.62 32.40
N LEU A 53 -5.35 -15.68 31.80
CA LEU A 53 -5.20 -15.81 30.35
C LEU A 53 -6.55 -15.97 29.62
N THR A 54 -7.44 -16.80 30.15
CA THR A 54 -8.72 -17.13 29.52
C THR A 54 -9.60 -15.89 29.30
N ALA A 55 -9.73 -15.05 30.35
CA ALA A 55 -10.49 -13.79 30.27
C ALA A 55 -9.90 -12.84 29.23
N ARG A 56 -8.57 -12.67 29.23
CA ARG A 56 -7.89 -11.79 28.27
C ARG A 56 -8.01 -12.28 26.83
N VAL A 57 -7.96 -13.60 26.60
CA VAL A 57 -8.19 -14.20 25.27
C VAL A 57 -9.62 -13.95 24.80
N ALA A 58 -10.62 -14.10 25.67
CA ALA A 58 -12.02 -13.81 25.33
C ALA A 58 -12.19 -12.34 24.92
N ILE A 59 -11.65 -11.41 25.71
CA ILE A 59 -11.69 -9.97 25.42
C ILE A 59 -10.99 -9.65 24.10
N ALA A 60 -9.81 -10.22 23.84
CA ALA A 60 -9.08 -10.01 22.60
C ALA A 60 -9.84 -10.53 21.36
N ARG A 61 -10.58 -11.63 21.50
CA ARG A 61 -11.46 -12.15 20.42
C ARG A 61 -12.63 -11.22 20.13
N GLU A 62 -13.27 -10.67 21.16
CA GLU A 62 -14.36 -9.70 20.94
C GLU A 62 -13.83 -8.41 20.33
N LEU A 63 -12.68 -7.91 20.80
CA LEU A 63 -11.99 -6.76 20.20
C LEU A 63 -11.66 -7.01 18.72
N TRP A 64 -11.20 -8.21 18.38
CA TRP A 64 -10.97 -8.62 16.99
C TRP A 64 -12.27 -8.55 16.16
N ARG A 65 -13.41 -8.98 16.70
CA ARG A 65 -14.71 -8.89 16.00
C ARG A 65 -15.13 -7.45 15.80
N VAL A 66 -15.03 -6.61 16.83
CA VAL A 66 -15.34 -5.17 16.73
C VAL A 66 -14.49 -4.50 15.65
N ALA A 67 -13.17 -4.75 15.65
CA ALA A 67 -12.29 -4.19 14.63
C ALA A 67 -12.53 -4.75 13.23
N ARG A 68 -12.88 -6.05 13.14
CA ARG A 68 -13.31 -6.64 11.87
C ARG A 68 -14.56 -5.94 11.37
N ASP A 69 -15.52 -5.66 12.24
CA ASP A 69 -16.83 -5.19 11.85
C ASP A 69 -16.95 -3.67 11.71
N ALA A 70 -15.92 -2.93 12.12
CA ALA A 70 -15.81 -1.49 11.96
C ALA A 70 -16.03 -1.02 10.50
N ASP A 71 -16.87 0.00 10.35
CA ASP A 71 -17.18 0.64 9.07
C ASP A 71 -16.04 1.51 8.56
N ASP A 72 -15.34 2.21 9.46
CA ASP A 72 -14.15 3.01 9.15
C ASP A 72 -12.90 2.41 9.82
N PRO A 73 -12.15 1.54 9.12
CA PRO A 73 -10.84 1.03 9.55
C PRO A 73 -9.83 2.13 9.92
N GLN A 74 -9.87 3.28 9.25
CA GLN A 74 -8.94 4.37 9.51
C GLN A 74 -9.26 5.07 10.83
N HIS A 75 -10.54 5.17 11.18
CA HIS A 75 -10.95 5.68 12.50
C HIS A 75 -10.36 4.82 13.62
N VAL A 76 -10.44 3.48 13.51
CA VAL A 76 -9.85 2.56 14.50
C VAL A 76 -8.35 2.81 14.68
N VAL A 77 -7.60 2.99 13.59
CA VAL A 77 -6.15 3.27 13.66
C VAL A 77 -5.85 4.64 14.27
N ARG A 78 -6.63 5.67 13.93
CA ARG A 78 -6.51 7.01 14.52
C ARG A 78 -6.75 6.99 16.02
N GLU A 79 -7.79 6.29 16.47
CA GLU A 79 -8.14 6.21 17.89
C GLU A 79 -7.17 5.36 18.68
N LEU A 80 -6.66 4.26 18.11
CA LEU A 80 -5.55 3.51 18.72
C LEU A 80 -4.36 4.44 19.00
N HIS A 81 -3.92 5.19 17.99
CA HIS A 81 -2.80 6.13 18.13
C HIS A 81 -3.00 7.18 19.22
N ARG A 82 -4.26 7.54 19.51
CA ARG A 82 -4.61 8.47 20.59
C ARG A 82 -4.68 7.79 21.96
N ALA A 83 -5.01 6.51 22.00
CA ALA A 83 -5.24 5.75 23.23
C ALA A 83 -3.97 5.11 23.82
N THR A 84 -2.91 4.91 23.03
CA THR A 84 -1.75 4.07 23.43
C THR A 84 -0.40 4.83 23.54
N PRO A 85 -0.25 5.84 24.41
CA PRO A 85 1.01 6.59 24.51
C PRO A 85 1.97 6.11 25.61
N VAL A 86 1.83 4.90 26.19
CA VAL A 86 2.50 4.62 27.48
C VAL A 86 3.97 4.24 27.35
N ALA A 87 4.36 3.53 26.29
CA ALA A 87 5.70 2.94 26.19
C ALA A 87 6.55 3.45 25.02
N SER A 88 7.85 3.54 25.27
CA SER A 88 8.84 3.85 24.23
C SER A 88 8.91 2.73 23.20
N ALA A 89 9.31 3.06 21.96
CA ALA A 89 9.51 2.07 20.91
C ALA A 89 10.49 0.97 21.32
N GLU A 90 11.55 1.30 22.06
CA GLU A 90 12.54 0.31 22.52
C GLU A 90 11.95 -0.63 23.58
N THR A 91 11.07 -0.16 24.45
CA THR A 91 10.33 -1.00 25.41
C THR A 91 9.47 -2.03 24.68
N TYR A 92 8.77 -1.62 23.63
CA TYR A 92 8.00 -2.54 22.78
C TYR A 92 8.88 -3.58 22.09
N LYS A 93 9.99 -3.13 21.49
CA LYS A 93 10.95 -4.02 20.83
C LYS A 93 11.55 -5.03 21.79
N ALA A 94 11.90 -4.61 23.02
CA ALA A 94 12.42 -5.50 24.05
C ALA A 94 11.40 -6.58 24.45
N LEU A 95 10.15 -6.18 24.70
CA LEU A 95 9.06 -7.12 24.99
C LEU A 95 8.83 -8.11 23.84
N LEU A 96 8.81 -7.61 22.59
CA LEU A 96 8.60 -8.47 21.42
C LEU A 96 9.75 -9.49 21.26
N ARG A 97 11.00 -9.09 21.49
CA ARG A 97 12.14 -10.04 21.50
C ARG A 97 11.98 -11.11 22.58
N LEU A 98 11.51 -10.73 23.77
CA LEU A 98 11.28 -11.67 24.89
C LEU A 98 10.27 -12.76 24.53
N ILE A 99 9.22 -12.43 23.78
CA ILE A 99 8.24 -13.42 23.30
C ILE A 99 8.70 -14.16 22.02
N GLY A 100 9.94 -13.96 21.57
CA GLY A 100 10.49 -14.58 20.36
C GLY A 100 9.97 -14.01 19.05
N ALA A 101 9.43 -12.79 19.04
CA ALA A 101 9.02 -12.11 17.82
C ALA A 101 10.23 -11.55 17.06
N ALA A 102 10.15 -11.54 15.73
CA ALA A 102 11.15 -10.88 14.88
C ALA A 102 10.91 -9.37 14.91
N VAL A 103 11.90 -8.64 15.43
CA VAL A 103 11.82 -7.19 15.63
C VAL A 103 12.92 -6.53 14.79
N PRO A 104 12.64 -5.41 14.11
CA PRO A 104 13.67 -4.73 13.34
C PRO A 104 14.73 -4.12 14.25
N ASP A 105 15.98 -4.16 13.79
CA ASP A 105 17.11 -3.47 14.40
C ASP A 105 16.94 -1.92 14.32
N PRO A 106 17.86 -1.12 14.91
CA PRO A 106 17.83 0.34 14.76
C PRO A 106 17.90 0.83 13.31
N SER A 107 18.52 0.04 12.42
CA SER A 107 18.59 0.33 10.97
C SER A 107 17.28 0.00 10.22
N GLY A 108 16.34 -0.66 10.89
CA GLY A 108 15.06 -1.09 10.36
C GLY A 108 15.08 -2.43 9.63
N ARG A 109 16.19 -3.19 9.70
CA ARG A 109 16.35 -4.52 9.11
C ARG A 109 15.88 -5.59 10.07
N PHE A 110 15.25 -6.63 9.53
CA PHE A 110 14.90 -7.82 10.30
C PHE A 110 16.09 -8.79 10.34
N PRO A 111 16.30 -9.51 11.45
CA PRO A 111 17.32 -10.56 11.49
C PRO A 111 16.96 -11.64 10.47
N THR A 112 17.92 -11.99 9.62
CA THR A 112 17.80 -13.13 8.70
C THR A 112 17.87 -14.40 9.53
N ALA A 113 16.75 -15.08 9.74
CA ALA A 113 16.76 -16.36 10.45
C ALA A 113 17.44 -17.43 9.57
N ALA A 114 18.37 -18.18 10.14
CA ALA A 114 19.10 -19.25 9.44
C ALA A 114 18.21 -20.43 9.03
N ALA A 115 17.03 -20.59 9.67
CA ALA A 115 16.03 -21.58 9.30
C ALA A 115 14.60 -21.04 9.54
N PRO A 116 13.60 -21.46 8.74
CA PRO A 116 12.22 -21.04 8.89
C PRO A 116 11.58 -21.74 10.12
N ALA A 117 11.82 -21.20 11.31
CA ALA A 117 11.06 -21.59 12.49
C ALA A 117 9.58 -21.22 12.30
N PRO A 118 8.63 -22.02 12.84
CA PRO A 118 7.21 -21.66 12.78
C PRO A 118 7.00 -20.31 13.46
N ARG A 119 6.28 -19.42 12.76
CA ARG A 119 5.99 -18.07 13.26
C ARG A 119 5.23 -18.17 14.58
N PRO A 120 5.71 -17.55 15.67
CA PRO A 120 5.00 -17.60 16.94
C PRO A 120 3.67 -16.85 16.85
N ASP A 121 2.64 -17.31 17.57
CA ASP A 121 1.41 -16.54 17.74
C ASP A 121 1.66 -15.39 18.72
N TRP A 122 1.95 -14.19 18.18
CA TRP A 122 2.28 -13.01 18.96
C TRP A 122 1.18 -12.65 19.95
N LEU A 123 -0.09 -12.71 19.53
CA LEU A 123 -1.21 -12.33 20.39
C LEU A 123 -1.26 -13.22 21.63
N LEU A 124 -1.24 -14.54 21.43
CA LEU A 124 -1.30 -15.48 22.55
C LEU A 124 -0.09 -15.35 23.48
N ARG A 125 1.12 -15.14 22.94
CA ARG A 125 2.33 -14.96 23.74
C ARG A 125 2.30 -13.64 24.54
N LEU A 126 1.84 -12.55 23.95
CA LEU A 126 1.65 -11.27 24.65
C LEU A 126 0.63 -11.39 25.78
N LEU A 127 -0.50 -12.07 25.53
CA LEU A 127 -1.52 -12.31 26.54
C LEU A 127 -1.02 -13.20 27.68
N ARG A 128 -0.23 -14.24 27.38
CA ARG A 128 0.44 -15.07 28.40
C ARG A 128 1.40 -14.26 29.25
N HIS A 129 2.23 -13.43 28.63
CA HIS A 129 3.16 -12.56 29.34
C HIS A 129 2.40 -11.57 30.25
N ALA A 130 1.34 -10.94 29.74
CA ALA A 130 0.49 -10.04 30.53
C ALA A 130 -0.20 -10.75 31.72
N SER A 131 -0.53 -12.03 31.59
CA SER A 131 -1.12 -12.83 32.68
C SER A 131 -0.10 -13.37 33.67
N SER A 132 1.20 -13.28 33.39
CA SER A 132 2.22 -13.81 34.29
C SER A 132 2.32 -12.97 35.56
N GLY A 133 2.19 -13.62 36.72
CA GLY A 133 2.36 -12.99 38.03
C GLY A 133 3.76 -12.42 38.24
N SER A 134 4.78 -13.01 37.59
CA SER A 134 6.18 -12.61 37.71
C SER A 134 6.56 -11.34 36.92
N SER A 135 5.67 -10.85 36.05
CA SER A 135 5.95 -9.65 35.27
C SER A 135 5.62 -8.40 36.09
N GLY A 136 6.60 -7.48 36.22
CA GLY A 136 6.38 -6.19 36.87
C GLY A 136 5.25 -5.39 36.20
N ALA A 137 4.58 -4.52 36.96
CA ALA A 137 3.39 -3.79 36.52
C ALA A 137 3.60 -3.04 35.19
N GLY A 138 4.78 -2.43 34.98
CA GLY A 138 5.13 -1.76 33.74
C GLY A 138 5.20 -2.72 32.55
N ALA A 139 5.92 -3.84 32.66
CA ALA A 139 6.02 -4.84 31.59
C ALA A 139 4.64 -5.44 31.24
N ARG A 140 3.80 -5.68 32.27
CA ARG A 140 2.42 -6.11 32.08
C ARG A 140 1.62 -5.08 31.28
N ALA A 141 1.67 -3.80 31.62
CA ALA A 141 0.95 -2.75 30.91
C ALA A 141 1.35 -2.68 29.42
N VAL A 142 2.66 -2.74 29.12
CA VAL A 142 3.15 -2.75 27.73
C VAL A 142 2.68 -3.99 26.98
N ALA A 143 2.64 -5.16 27.62
CA ALA A 143 2.15 -6.38 27.00
C ALA A 143 0.65 -6.35 26.70
N VAL A 144 -0.14 -5.71 27.58
CA VAL A 144 -1.57 -5.45 27.33
C VAL A 144 -1.75 -4.53 26.13
N GLU A 145 -1.03 -3.42 26.08
CA GLU A 145 -1.14 -2.45 24.99
C GLU A 145 -0.68 -3.05 23.65
N ALA A 146 0.38 -3.86 23.66
CA ALA A 146 0.83 -4.63 22.49
C ALA A 146 -0.21 -5.67 22.05
N ALA A 147 -0.80 -6.42 22.98
CA ALA A 147 -1.83 -7.42 22.68
C ALA A 147 -3.09 -6.77 22.10
N TYR A 148 -3.52 -5.65 22.69
CA TYR A 148 -4.62 -4.81 22.20
C TYR A 148 -4.36 -4.37 20.75
N SER A 149 -3.15 -3.86 20.49
CA SER A 149 -2.71 -3.43 19.17
C SER A 149 -2.76 -4.61 18.16
N VAL A 150 -2.17 -5.75 18.50
CA VAL A 150 -2.15 -6.93 17.61
C VAL A 150 -3.57 -7.44 17.33
N ALA A 151 -4.45 -7.49 18.33
CA ALA A 151 -5.84 -7.92 18.17
C ALA A 151 -6.60 -7.02 17.19
N LEU A 152 -6.46 -5.69 17.32
CA LEU A 152 -7.04 -4.73 16.38
C LEU A 152 -6.49 -4.91 14.97
N ALA A 153 -5.16 -5.01 14.81
CA ALA A 153 -4.54 -5.20 13.50
C ALA A 153 -5.04 -6.47 12.80
N ARG A 154 -5.20 -7.57 13.55
CA ARG A 154 -5.77 -8.83 13.07
C ARG A 154 -7.27 -8.74 12.79
N GLY A 155 -8.02 -7.92 13.51
CA GLY A 155 -9.44 -7.66 13.23
C GLY A 155 -9.60 -6.94 11.91
N LEU A 156 -8.86 -5.84 11.76
CA LEU A 156 -8.77 -5.09 10.50
C LEU A 156 -8.32 -6.02 9.34
N ALA A 157 -7.33 -6.89 9.60
CA ALA A 157 -7.08 -8.22 8.98
C ALA A 157 -8.17 -8.81 8.09
N ALA A 158 -9.26 -9.13 8.75
CA ALA A 158 -10.19 -10.13 8.28
C ALA A 158 -11.04 -9.68 7.09
N ARG A 159 -11.27 -8.37 6.90
CA ARG A 159 -12.12 -7.87 5.82
C ARG A 159 -11.51 -7.94 4.40
N ARG A 160 -10.23 -8.31 4.23
CA ARG A 160 -9.52 -8.40 2.92
C ARG A 160 -9.81 -7.25 1.92
N ARG A 161 -10.06 -6.04 2.43
CA ARG A 161 -10.33 -4.82 1.64
C ARG A 161 -9.08 -3.94 1.56
N ALA A 162 -8.96 -3.16 0.48
CA ALA A 162 -7.87 -2.21 0.29
C ALA A 162 -7.75 -1.18 1.45
N VAL A 163 -8.87 -0.66 1.95
CA VAL A 163 -8.89 0.26 3.10
C VAL A 163 -8.23 -0.36 4.34
N GLY A 164 -8.39 -1.67 4.53
CA GLY A 164 -7.69 -2.39 5.59
C GLY A 164 -6.18 -2.42 5.37
N ALA A 165 -5.71 -2.55 4.12
CA ALA A 165 -4.27 -2.59 3.83
C ALA A 165 -3.60 -1.26 4.21
N GLU A 166 -4.28 -0.14 3.97
CA GLU A 166 -3.78 1.19 4.29
C GLU A 166 -3.70 1.38 5.80
N ALA A 167 -4.79 1.04 6.50
CA ALA A 167 -4.85 1.03 7.95
C ALA A 167 -3.68 0.21 8.54
N ARG A 168 -3.38 -0.97 7.98
CA ARG A 168 -2.27 -1.83 8.45
C ARG A 168 -0.89 -1.30 8.12
N LEU A 169 -0.73 -0.62 6.99
CA LEU A 169 0.55 -0.01 6.65
C LEU A 169 0.88 1.12 7.62
N VAL A 170 -0.11 1.96 7.94
CA VAL A 170 0.00 2.99 8.97
C VAL A 170 0.27 2.35 10.33
N PHE A 171 -0.47 1.28 10.63
CA PHE A 171 -0.32 0.52 11.86
C PHE A 171 1.09 -0.04 12.07
N ALA A 172 1.74 -0.46 10.99
CA ALA A 172 3.09 -1.00 11.01
C ALA A 172 4.09 -0.02 11.64
N TYR A 173 3.81 1.28 11.62
CA TYR A 173 4.65 2.33 12.19
C TYR A 173 4.22 2.81 13.58
N VAL A 174 3.12 2.28 14.12
CA VAL A 174 2.77 2.42 15.54
C VAL A 174 3.93 1.89 16.39
N HIS A 175 4.13 2.49 17.57
CA HIS A 175 5.16 2.07 18.52
C HIS A 175 6.58 2.07 17.91
N GLY A 176 6.86 3.05 17.05
CA GLY A 176 8.18 3.20 16.41
C GLY A 176 8.54 2.07 15.44
N GLY A 177 7.53 1.38 14.88
CA GLY A 177 7.76 0.33 13.91
C GLY A 177 8.01 -1.05 14.52
N ALA A 178 7.68 -1.26 15.79
CA ALA A 178 7.85 -2.54 16.50
C ALA A 178 6.96 -3.64 15.90
N LEU A 179 5.76 -3.29 15.44
CA LEU A 179 4.76 -4.23 14.91
C LEU A 179 4.87 -4.49 13.40
N ARG A 180 5.97 -4.05 12.76
CA ARG A 180 6.15 -4.18 11.31
C ARG A 180 6.02 -5.63 10.83
N ASP A 181 6.67 -6.59 11.48
CA ASP A 181 6.64 -7.97 11.00
C ASP A 181 5.22 -8.59 11.03
N GLU A 182 4.44 -8.37 12.09
CA GLU A 182 3.02 -8.80 12.15
C GLU A 182 2.18 -8.13 11.08
N CYS A 183 2.30 -6.80 10.92
CA CYS A 183 1.59 -6.10 9.85
C CYS A 183 2.01 -6.62 8.46
N GLY A 184 3.29 -6.95 8.26
CA GLY A 184 3.80 -7.53 7.02
C GLY A 184 3.22 -8.92 6.76
N ALA A 185 3.16 -9.77 7.77
CA ALA A 185 2.51 -11.08 7.66
C ALA A 185 1.02 -10.95 7.32
N LEU A 186 0.31 -10.02 7.96
CA LEU A 186 -1.11 -9.75 7.67
C LEU A 186 -1.31 -9.18 6.26
N LEU A 187 -0.44 -8.28 5.79
CA LEU A 187 -0.46 -7.77 4.41
C LEU A 187 -0.24 -8.90 3.40
N ARG A 188 0.73 -9.79 3.66
CA ARG A 188 0.99 -10.94 2.78
C ARG A 188 -0.16 -11.94 2.77
N ALA A 189 -0.81 -12.16 3.91
CA ALA A 189 -2.00 -13.02 4.00
C ALA A 189 -3.20 -12.48 3.21
N MET A 190 -3.26 -11.18 2.91
CA MET A 190 -4.26 -10.63 1.99
C MET A 190 -3.96 -10.94 0.52
N GLY A 191 -2.69 -11.21 0.17
CA GLY A 191 -2.24 -11.41 -1.19
C GLY A 191 -2.48 -10.18 -2.08
N GLU A 192 -3.08 -10.42 -3.25
CA GLU A 192 -3.25 -9.41 -4.30
C GLU A 192 -4.13 -8.22 -3.88
N ALA A 193 -5.03 -8.43 -2.91
CA ALA A 193 -5.90 -7.37 -2.40
C ALA A 193 -5.12 -6.25 -1.67
N ALA A 194 -3.88 -6.50 -1.23
CA ALA A 194 -3.03 -5.48 -0.62
C ALA A 194 -2.26 -4.63 -1.65
N VAL A 195 -2.04 -5.17 -2.86
CA VAL A 195 -1.14 -4.58 -3.87
C VAL A 195 -1.54 -3.15 -4.28
N PRO A 196 -2.83 -2.80 -4.54
CA PRO A 196 -3.19 -1.43 -4.90
C PRO A 196 -2.75 -0.39 -3.87
N THR A 197 -2.84 -0.74 -2.59
CA THR A 197 -2.44 0.15 -1.49
C THR A 197 -0.93 0.24 -1.36
N LEU A 198 -0.23 -0.89 -1.50
CA LEU A 198 1.23 -0.92 -1.44
C LEU A 198 1.86 -0.13 -2.60
N VAL A 199 1.29 -0.21 -3.81
CA VAL A 199 1.70 0.61 -4.97
C VAL A 199 1.56 2.10 -4.66
N ARG A 200 0.43 2.51 -4.06
CA ARG A 200 0.22 3.91 -3.66
C ARG A 200 1.24 4.37 -2.64
N ALA A 201 1.46 3.55 -1.61
CA ALA A 201 2.34 3.91 -0.52
C ALA A 201 3.83 3.90 -0.91
N GLY A 202 4.25 2.99 -1.79
CA GLY A 202 5.64 2.92 -2.28
C GLY A 202 6.07 4.19 -3.03
N GLN A 203 5.13 4.93 -3.62
CA GLN A 203 5.42 6.15 -4.36
C GLN A 203 5.34 7.43 -3.51
N LEU A 204 5.18 7.33 -2.19
CA LEU A 204 5.20 8.50 -1.31
C LEU A 204 6.62 9.09 -1.24
N ARG A 205 6.77 10.34 -1.71
CA ARG A 205 8.05 11.06 -1.73
C ARG A 205 8.32 11.93 -0.49
N HIS A 206 7.39 11.96 0.46
CA HIS A 206 7.54 12.81 1.64
C HIS A 206 8.65 12.27 2.58
N PRO A 207 9.59 13.10 3.08
CA PRO A 207 10.68 12.65 3.94
C PRO A 207 10.21 11.87 5.18
N LEU A 208 9.12 12.34 5.81
CA LEU A 208 8.54 11.65 6.97
C LEU A 208 7.85 10.31 6.62
N ALA A 209 7.48 10.09 5.36
CA ALA A 209 6.83 8.87 4.87
C ALA A 209 7.82 7.90 4.19
N TYR A 210 9.08 8.30 4.01
CA TYR A 210 10.09 7.53 3.28
C TYR A 210 10.26 6.09 3.79
N ARG A 211 10.28 5.89 5.12
CA ARG A 211 10.37 4.55 5.71
C ARG A 211 9.17 3.69 5.32
N MET A 212 7.98 4.27 5.34
CA MET A 212 6.74 3.60 4.98
C MET A 212 6.71 3.23 3.49
N ALA A 213 7.17 4.12 2.61
CA ALA A 213 7.32 3.84 1.18
C ALA A 213 8.26 2.66 0.93
N ARG A 214 9.47 2.69 1.50
CA ARG A 214 10.45 1.59 1.43
C ARG A 214 9.88 0.27 1.94
N TYR A 215 9.10 0.33 3.02
CA TYR A 215 8.46 -0.85 3.58
C TYR A 215 7.35 -1.40 2.68
N ALA A 216 6.58 -0.53 2.03
CA ALA A 216 5.57 -0.95 1.05
C ALA A 216 6.21 -1.62 -0.16
N GLU A 217 7.31 -1.06 -0.69
CA GLU A 217 8.11 -1.67 -1.76
C GLU A 217 8.66 -3.04 -1.34
N TYR A 218 9.20 -3.15 -0.13
CA TYR A 218 9.63 -4.44 0.43
C TYR A 218 8.48 -5.46 0.49
N GLN A 219 7.27 -5.06 0.87
CA GLN A 219 6.13 -5.98 0.87
C GLN A 219 5.67 -6.36 -0.55
N LEU A 220 5.78 -5.47 -1.53
CA LEU A 220 5.50 -5.79 -2.94
C LEU A 220 6.48 -6.84 -3.49
N ASP A 221 7.76 -6.71 -3.16
CA ASP A 221 8.79 -7.67 -3.51
C ASP A 221 8.51 -9.04 -2.89
N ARG A 222 8.17 -9.08 -1.60
CA ARG A 222 7.79 -10.31 -0.89
C ARG A 222 6.50 -10.97 -1.40
N LEU A 223 5.67 -10.24 -2.14
CA LEU A 223 4.46 -10.75 -2.79
C LEU A 223 4.70 -11.17 -4.24
N ASP A 224 5.90 -10.94 -4.80
CA ASP A 224 6.20 -11.07 -6.23
C ASP A 224 5.23 -10.23 -7.10
N ARG A 225 4.98 -9.00 -6.64
CA ARG A 225 4.06 -8.03 -7.25
C ARG A 225 4.69 -6.65 -7.41
N SER A 226 6.03 -6.59 -7.34
CA SER A 226 6.81 -5.37 -7.60
C SER A 226 6.78 -4.95 -9.06
N ARG A 227 6.66 -5.93 -9.98
CA ARG A 227 6.59 -5.69 -11.42
C ARG A 227 5.13 -5.49 -11.89
N PRO A 228 4.81 -4.43 -12.66
CA PRO A 228 3.45 -4.17 -13.10
C PRO A 228 2.82 -5.24 -13.98
N ASP A 229 3.62 -5.92 -14.80
CA ASP A 229 3.20 -7.04 -15.65
C ASP A 229 2.67 -8.21 -14.82
N LEU A 230 3.39 -8.60 -13.75
CA LEU A 230 2.95 -9.64 -12.82
C LEU A 230 1.79 -9.16 -11.95
N ALA A 231 1.83 -7.92 -11.49
CA ALA A 231 0.78 -7.35 -10.64
C ALA A 231 -0.59 -7.30 -11.34
N LEU A 232 -0.61 -6.97 -12.64
CA LEU A 232 -1.84 -6.84 -13.42
C LEU A 232 -2.41 -8.19 -13.93
N GLN A 233 -1.71 -9.32 -13.70
CA GLN A 233 -2.19 -10.65 -14.07
C GLN A 233 -3.31 -11.20 -13.15
N VAL A 234 -3.76 -10.45 -12.14
CA VAL A 234 -4.87 -10.83 -11.25
C VAL A 234 -6.16 -11.18 -12.01
N ASP A 235 -6.75 -12.34 -11.76
CA ASP A 235 -7.94 -12.82 -12.47
C ASP A 235 -9.19 -11.97 -12.23
N ALA A 236 -9.34 -11.41 -11.02
CA ALA A 236 -10.51 -10.65 -10.63
C ALA A 236 -10.57 -9.28 -11.34
N PRO A 237 -11.54 -9.02 -12.25
CA PRO A 237 -11.56 -7.79 -13.05
C PRO A 237 -11.70 -6.51 -12.23
N ARG A 238 -12.42 -6.57 -11.09
CA ARG A 238 -12.57 -5.44 -10.17
C ARG A 238 -11.25 -5.07 -9.49
N LEU A 239 -10.49 -6.07 -9.05
CA LEU A 239 -9.18 -5.84 -8.43
C LEU A 239 -8.16 -5.37 -9.48
N ARG A 240 -8.20 -5.93 -10.70
CA ARG A 240 -7.39 -5.45 -11.83
C ARG A 240 -7.68 -3.97 -12.15
N ALA A 241 -8.95 -3.58 -12.16
CA ALA A 241 -9.36 -2.19 -12.35
C ALA A 241 -8.87 -1.28 -11.20
N GLU A 242 -8.89 -1.76 -9.95
CA GLU A 242 -8.35 -1.02 -8.81
C GLU A 242 -6.83 -0.82 -8.91
N LEU A 243 -6.09 -1.85 -9.35
CA LEU A 243 -4.65 -1.74 -9.62
C LEU A 243 -4.34 -0.74 -10.72
N LEU A 244 -5.09 -0.75 -11.82
CA LEU A 244 -4.95 0.26 -12.88
C LEU A 244 -5.19 1.67 -12.35
N ARG A 245 -6.19 1.86 -11.49
CA ARG A 245 -6.42 3.14 -10.81
C ARG A 245 -5.28 3.51 -9.87
N ALA A 246 -4.70 2.55 -9.15
CA ALA A 246 -3.55 2.79 -8.28
C ALA A 246 -2.31 3.20 -9.10
N TYR A 247 -2.03 2.53 -10.22
CA TYR A 247 -0.92 2.91 -11.11
C TYR A 247 -1.15 4.27 -11.76
N GLY A 248 -2.38 4.57 -12.21
CA GLY A 248 -2.72 5.88 -12.77
C GLY A 248 -2.67 7.01 -11.73
N SER A 249 -2.99 6.74 -10.46
CA SER A 249 -2.92 7.77 -9.41
C SER A 249 -1.47 8.13 -9.06
N VAL A 250 -0.58 7.14 -8.97
CA VAL A 250 0.85 7.38 -8.68
C VAL A 250 1.69 7.68 -9.91
N ARG A 251 1.18 7.40 -11.11
CA ARG A 251 1.88 7.54 -12.39
C ARG A 251 3.19 6.74 -12.43
N HIS A 252 3.10 5.44 -12.14
CA HIS A 252 4.28 4.56 -12.08
C HIS A 252 4.89 4.34 -13.49
N PRO A 253 6.14 4.74 -13.75
CA PRO A 253 6.71 4.72 -15.10
C PRO A 253 6.76 3.30 -15.71
N ALA A 254 7.15 2.29 -14.92
CA ALA A 254 7.20 0.90 -15.39
C ALA A 254 5.83 0.30 -15.77
N ALA A 255 4.71 0.94 -15.38
CA ALA A 255 3.36 0.43 -15.66
C ALA A 255 2.77 0.96 -16.97
N VAL A 256 3.45 1.91 -17.64
CA VAL A 256 2.93 2.60 -18.84
C VAL A 256 2.53 1.60 -19.95
N GLY A 257 3.40 0.65 -20.28
CA GLY A 257 3.15 -0.34 -21.32
C GLY A 257 1.92 -1.20 -21.03
N GLU A 258 1.82 -1.73 -19.81
CA GLU A 258 0.69 -2.57 -19.39
C GLU A 258 -0.63 -1.81 -19.30
N VAL A 259 -0.59 -0.57 -18.79
CA VAL A 259 -1.76 0.31 -18.74
C VAL A 259 -2.28 0.57 -20.16
N LEU A 260 -1.39 0.89 -21.10
CA LEU A 260 -1.77 1.13 -22.49
C LEU A 260 -2.32 -0.13 -23.14
N ARG A 261 -1.70 -1.29 -22.93
CA ARG A 261 -2.17 -2.59 -23.45
C ARG A 261 -3.61 -2.88 -23.03
N LEU A 262 -3.98 -2.57 -21.79
CA LEU A 262 -5.30 -2.86 -21.22
C LEU A 262 -6.41 -1.87 -21.62
N THR A 263 -6.13 -0.81 -22.40
CA THR A 263 -7.17 0.11 -22.91
C THR A 263 -8.11 -0.52 -23.95
N ALA A 264 -7.76 -1.71 -24.46
CA ALA A 264 -8.58 -2.53 -25.34
C ALA A 264 -9.03 -3.84 -24.66
N ALA A 265 -8.94 -3.95 -23.34
CA ALA A 265 -9.38 -5.15 -22.62
C ALA A 265 -10.85 -5.48 -22.91
N THR A 266 -11.16 -6.77 -23.01
CA THR A 266 -12.53 -7.28 -23.27
C THR A 266 -13.51 -6.83 -22.18
N HIS A 267 -13.07 -6.90 -20.92
CA HIS A 267 -13.90 -6.53 -19.78
C HIS A 267 -14.05 -5.00 -19.65
N PRO A 268 -15.28 -4.45 -19.68
CA PRO A 268 -15.51 -3.01 -19.72
C PRO A 268 -14.90 -2.27 -18.51
N VAL A 269 -15.09 -2.79 -17.29
CA VAL A 269 -14.55 -2.17 -16.06
C VAL A 269 -13.02 -2.03 -16.08
N VAL A 270 -12.30 -2.99 -16.67
CA VAL A 270 -10.84 -2.94 -16.79
C VAL A 270 -10.43 -1.93 -17.84
N ARG A 271 -11.12 -1.93 -18.98
CA ARG A 271 -10.90 -0.99 -20.08
C ARG A 271 -11.13 0.46 -19.64
N ASP A 272 -12.19 0.73 -18.91
CA ASP A 272 -12.51 2.07 -18.41
C ASP A 272 -11.48 2.54 -17.38
N ALA A 273 -11.03 1.66 -16.49
CA ALA A 273 -9.97 1.96 -15.53
C ALA A 273 -8.61 2.21 -16.21
N ALA A 274 -8.28 1.44 -17.25
CA ALA A 274 -7.06 1.64 -18.04
C ALA A 274 -7.08 2.99 -18.77
N ARG A 275 -8.21 3.34 -19.41
CA ARG A 275 -8.39 4.63 -20.09
C ARG A 275 -8.30 5.80 -19.09
N TRP A 276 -8.94 5.66 -17.93
CA TRP A 276 -8.78 6.62 -16.84
C TRP A 276 -7.31 6.79 -16.43
N ALA A 277 -6.57 5.69 -16.30
CA ALA A 277 -5.16 5.73 -15.95
C ALA A 277 -4.32 6.43 -17.05
N VAL A 278 -4.52 6.11 -18.33
CA VAL A 278 -3.84 6.80 -19.46
C VAL A 278 -4.05 8.30 -19.38
N LEU A 279 -5.28 8.77 -19.16
CA LEU A 279 -5.56 10.20 -19.04
C LEU A 279 -4.77 10.83 -17.89
N ARG A 280 -4.56 10.12 -16.77
CA ARG A 280 -3.74 10.61 -15.65
C ARG A 280 -2.25 10.68 -15.97
N TYR A 281 -1.72 9.79 -16.80
CA TYR A 281 -0.34 9.89 -17.28
C TYR A 281 -0.16 11.08 -18.23
N VAL A 282 -1.11 11.29 -19.15
CA VAL A 282 -1.00 12.32 -20.19
C VAL A 282 -1.31 13.72 -19.67
N SER A 283 -2.34 13.87 -18.83
CA SER A 283 -2.78 15.18 -18.29
C SER A 283 -1.98 15.64 -17.07
N ALA A 284 -1.05 14.82 -16.59
CA ALA A 284 -0.15 15.20 -15.53
C ALA A 284 0.65 16.45 -15.92
N PRO A 285 0.67 17.50 -15.08
CA PRO A 285 1.69 18.53 -15.23
C PRO A 285 3.05 17.83 -15.12
N VAL A 286 3.97 18.20 -16.01
CA VAL A 286 5.38 17.77 -15.93
C VAL A 286 5.82 18.05 -14.50
N ALA A 287 6.28 17.02 -13.79
CA ALA A 287 6.58 17.16 -12.38
C ALA A 287 7.60 18.29 -12.21
N ALA A 288 7.34 19.24 -11.30
CA ALA A 288 8.24 20.38 -11.07
C ALA A 288 9.66 19.93 -10.69
N ALA A 289 9.81 18.73 -10.12
CA ALA A 289 11.09 18.14 -9.76
C ALA A 289 11.80 17.40 -10.90
N GLY A 290 11.20 17.32 -12.10
CA GLY A 290 11.73 16.54 -13.23
C GLY A 290 11.94 15.06 -12.90
N PRO A 291 12.39 14.25 -13.87
CA PRO A 291 13.08 13.01 -13.55
C PRO A 291 14.37 13.31 -12.76
N PRO A 292 14.86 12.39 -11.92
CA PRO A 292 16.09 12.60 -11.18
C PRO A 292 17.25 12.80 -12.17
N ARG A 293 17.93 13.93 -11.98
CA ARG A 293 19.11 14.32 -12.74
C ARG A 293 20.35 13.81 -12.03
N ARG A 294 21.27 13.22 -12.79
CA ARG A 294 22.60 12.83 -12.29
C ARG A 294 23.65 13.04 -13.37
N ARG A 295 24.85 13.41 -12.93
CA ARG A 295 26.05 13.29 -13.77
C ARG A 295 26.35 11.81 -13.96
N LEU A 296 26.20 11.33 -15.20
CA LEU A 296 26.49 9.95 -15.55
C LEU A 296 28.00 9.71 -15.49
N ARG A 297 28.42 8.53 -15.02
CA ARG A 297 29.80 8.06 -15.22
C ARG A 297 29.88 7.44 -16.61
N LEU A 298 30.67 8.05 -17.47
CA LEU A 298 30.92 7.59 -18.82
C LEU A 298 31.95 6.42 -18.79
N PRO A 299 31.94 5.56 -19.82
CA PRO A 299 33.04 4.60 -20.02
C PRO A 299 34.36 5.38 -20.10
N GLY A 300 35.34 4.98 -19.27
CA GLY A 300 36.58 5.75 -19.05
C GLY A 300 36.64 6.51 -17.71
N GLY A 301 35.62 6.38 -16.86
CA GLY A 301 35.64 6.91 -15.48
C GLY A 301 35.37 8.40 -15.34
N GLN A 302 35.27 9.12 -16.47
CA GLN A 302 34.88 10.53 -16.49
C GLN A 302 33.40 10.68 -16.14
N THR A 303 33.06 11.73 -15.41
CA THR A 303 31.66 12.12 -15.17
C THR A 303 31.21 13.12 -16.22
N SER A 304 30.00 12.96 -16.76
CA SER A 304 29.36 13.93 -17.65
C SER A 304 29.42 15.34 -17.06
N ALA A 305 29.73 16.33 -17.89
CA ALA A 305 29.77 17.75 -17.51
C ALA A 305 28.38 18.22 -17.05
N ASP A 306 27.35 17.81 -17.78
CA ASP A 306 25.97 18.16 -17.52
C ASP A 306 25.24 17.05 -16.74
N GLU A 307 24.31 17.48 -15.89
CA GLU A 307 23.37 16.55 -15.28
C GLU A 307 22.35 16.12 -16.33
N GLN A 308 22.28 14.81 -16.58
CA GLN A 308 21.33 14.25 -17.53
C GLN A 308 20.14 13.66 -16.78
N ASP A 309 18.96 13.78 -17.40
CA ASP A 309 17.77 13.08 -16.95
C ASP A 309 18.01 11.57 -17.08
N LEU A 310 17.98 10.85 -15.96
CA LEU A 310 18.29 9.42 -15.95
C LEU A 310 17.27 8.58 -16.73
N TYR A 311 16.03 9.08 -16.83
CA TYR A 311 14.94 8.41 -17.50
C TYR A 311 13.83 9.41 -17.87
N LEU A 312 13.02 9.02 -18.85
CA LEU A 312 11.86 9.79 -19.28
C LEU A 312 10.81 9.86 -18.17
N ASP A 313 10.09 10.98 -18.10
CA ASP A 313 8.95 11.09 -17.19
C ASP A 313 7.82 10.14 -17.61
N ALA A 314 6.95 9.78 -16.66
CA ALA A 314 5.89 8.82 -16.91
C ALA A 314 4.86 9.29 -17.96
N GLY A 315 4.65 10.60 -18.09
CA GLY A 315 3.78 11.18 -19.10
C GLY A 315 4.41 11.17 -20.49
N GLU A 316 5.71 11.42 -20.60
CA GLU A 316 6.47 11.32 -21.84
C GLU A 316 6.56 9.86 -22.32
N LEU A 317 6.83 8.93 -21.40
CA LEU A 317 6.74 7.49 -21.68
C LEU A 317 5.36 7.13 -22.24
N MET A 318 4.28 7.64 -21.64
CA MET A 318 2.92 7.40 -22.13
C MET A 318 2.68 8.02 -23.51
N ARG A 319 3.10 9.26 -23.75
CA ARG A 319 2.98 9.92 -25.06
C ARG A 319 3.73 9.14 -26.15
N ARG A 320 4.96 8.72 -25.88
CA ARG A 320 5.76 7.89 -26.80
C ARG A 320 5.10 6.53 -27.05
N ALA A 321 4.60 5.88 -26.00
CA ALA A 321 3.92 4.60 -26.12
C ALA A 321 2.62 4.70 -26.95
N VAL A 322 1.84 5.78 -26.76
CA VAL A 322 0.64 6.07 -27.57
C VAL A 322 1.01 6.33 -29.03
N ALA A 323 2.03 7.16 -29.28
CA ALA A 323 2.51 7.43 -30.64
C ALA A 323 2.97 6.16 -31.36
N ALA A 324 3.77 5.32 -30.68
CA ALA A 324 4.23 4.04 -31.22
C ALA A 324 3.06 3.09 -31.55
N ARG A 325 2.06 3.00 -30.67
CA ARG A 325 0.85 2.21 -30.93
C ARG A 325 0.06 2.75 -32.11
N ASN A 326 -0.11 4.07 -32.22
CA ASN A 326 -0.82 4.68 -33.34
C ASN A 326 -0.08 4.45 -34.66
N ALA A 327 1.25 4.56 -34.67
CA ALA A 327 2.07 4.25 -35.84
C ALA A 327 1.92 2.78 -36.27
N ALA A 328 1.90 1.85 -35.32
CA ALA A 328 1.67 0.42 -35.61
C ALA A 328 0.26 0.13 -36.17
N LEU A 329 -0.75 0.94 -35.79
CA LEU A 329 -2.12 0.81 -36.28
C LEU A 329 -2.36 1.56 -37.59
N ALA A 330 -1.52 2.54 -37.94
CA ALA A 330 -1.69 3.37 -39.13
C ALA A 330 -1.87 2.56 -40.43
N PRO A 331 -1.05 1.51 -40.73
CA PRO A 331 -1.22 0.71 -41.94
C PRO A 331 -2.58 0.00 -42.04
N ALA A 332 -3.17 -0.37 -40.91
CA ALA A 332 -4.49 -1.00 -40.88
C ALA A 332 -5.63 0.00 -41.11
N LEU A 333 -5.42 1.27 -40.74
CA LEU A 333 -6.37 2.36 -40.94
C LEU A 333 -6.29 2.98 -42.34
N THR A 334 -5.11 2.97 -42.95
CA THR A 334 -4.88 3.54 -44.30
C THR A 334 -5.22 2.57 -45.42
N ARG A 335 -5.40 1.28 -45.15
CA ARG A 335 -6.03 0.39 -46.13
C ARG A 335 -7.43 0.95 -46.39
N PRO A 336 -7.74 1.42 -47.61
CA PRO A 336 -9.09 1.82 -47.92
C PRO A 336 -9.94 0.61 -47.54
N THR A 337 -10.90 0.79 -46.63
CA THR A 337 -11.91 -0.22 -46.37
C THR A 337 -12.40 -0.60 -47.75
N THR A 338 -12.02 -1.77 -48.25
CA THR A 338 -12.54 -2.30 -49.52
C THR A 338 -14.02 -2.19 -49.33
N ALA A 339 -14.63 -1.22 -50.01
CA ALA A 339 -15.97 -0.79 -49.68
C ALA A 339 -16.80 -2.05 -49.70
N ASP A 340 -17.52 -2.32 -48.60
CA ASP A 340 -18.45 -3.43 -48.56
C ASP A 340 -19.21 -3.40 -49.89
N PRO A 341 -19.13 -4.45 -50.74
CA PRO A 341 -19.77 -4.43 -52.05
C PRO A 341 -21.24 -4.04 -51.95
N ARG A 342 -21.87 -4.29 -50.78
CA ARG A 342 -23.23 -3.87 -50.45
C ARG A 342 -23.38 -2.37 -50.22
N GLN A 343 -22.40 -1.69 -49.60
CA GLN A 343 -22.37 -0.23 -49.49
C GLN A 343 -22.02 0.45 -50.81
N GLN A 344 -21.22 -0.19 -51.67
CA GLN A 344 -20.99 0.27 -53.05
C GLN A 344 -22.26 0.12 -53.90
N ALA A 345 -22.98 -1.00 -53.79
CA ALA A 345 -24.26 -1.21 -54.47
C ALA A 345 -25.34 -0.20 -54.03
N TRP A 346 -25.39 0.18 -52.75
CA TRP A 346 -26.28 1.23 -52.23
C TRP A 346 -25.93 2.64 -52.74
N ARG A 347 -24.65 2.94 -52.99
CA ARG A 347 -24.23 4.23 -53.56
C ARG A 347 -24.52 4.33 -55.06
N CYS A 348 -24.53 3.21 -55.78
CA CYS A 348 -24.86 3.16 -57.20
C CYS A 348 -26.38 3.09 -57.49
N SER A 349 -27.22 2.75 -56.49
CA SER A 349 -28.67 2.64 -56.66
C SER A 349 -29.46 3.89 -56.23
N ARG A 350 -28.79 5.00 -55.85
CA ARG A 350 -29.48 6.29 -55.70
C ARG A 350 -29.77 6.86 -57.10
N PRO A 351 -31.04 6.97 -57.52
CA PRO A 351 -31.37 7.62 -58.78
C PRO A 351 -30.89 9.08 -58.75
N ARG A 352 -30.17 9.50 -59.80
CA ARG A 352 -29.88 10.91 -60.09
C ARG A 352 -31.18 11.61 -60.50
N THR A 353 -32.01 11.93 -59.52
CA THR A 353 -32.98 13.01 -59.60
C THR A 353 -32.67 13.83 -58.36
N TRP A 354 -32.33 15.11 -58.41
CA TRP A 354 -33.10 16.22 -58.95
C TRP A 354 -32.13 17.38 -59.23
N ALA A 355 -32.03 17.77 -60.49
CA ALA A 355 -31.76 19.14 -60.90
C ALA A 355 -33.02 19.61 -61.65
N ALA A 356 -33.32 20.90 -61.50
CA ALA A 356 -34.59 21.57 -61.77
C ALA A 356 -35.62 21.31 -60.66
N GLY A 357 -36.15 22.30 -59.95
CA GLY A 357 -36.41 23.68 -60.33
C GLY A 357 -37.90 23.93 -60.11
N GLY A 358 -38.23 24.90 -59.27
CA GLY A 358 -39.57 25.48 -59.18
C GLY A 358 -40.44 24.96 -58.03
N GLY A 359 -41.11 25.91 -57.37
CA GLY A 359 -42.34 25.62 -56.63
C GLY A 359 -42.34 26.03 -55.17
N ALA A 360 -42.42 27.35 -54.92
CA ALA A 360 -42.93 27.86 -53.66
C ALA A 360 -44.34 27.31 -53.38
N ARG A 361 -44.57 26.75 -52.19
CA ARG A 361 -45.89 26.76 -51.55
C ARG A 361 -45.78 26.60 -50.04
N ARG A 362 -46.20 27.66 -49.35
CA ARG A 362 -46.62 27.65 -47.93
C ARG A 362 -47.79 26.69 -47.79
N VAL A 363 -47.76 25.81 -46.78
CA VAL A 363 -48.98 25.36 -46.09
C VAL A 363 -48.68 25.24 -44.59
N ARG A 364 -49.44 26.01 -43.81
CA ARG A 364 -49.61 25.93 -42.36
C ARG A 364 -50.39 24.66 -41.99
N GLY A 365 -50.17 24.16 -40.78
CA GLY A 365 -51.19 23.44 -40.00
C GLY A 365 -50.76 22.06 -39.50
N GLY A 366 -50.56 21.93 -38.19
CA GLY A 366 -50.53 20.63 -37.50
C GLY A 366 -51.94 20.06 -37.33
N PRO A 367 -52.27 19.39 -36.21
CA PRO A 367 -51.53 18.41 -35.42
C PRO A 367 -52.27 17.05 -35.43
N ARG A 368 -51.65 15.96 -34.94
CA ARG A 368 -52.25 15.01 -33.98
C ARG A 368 -51.44 13.73 -33.83
N ALA A 369 -51.44 13.29 -32.58
CA ALA A 369 -50.97 12.03 -32.04
C ALA A 369 -51.44 10.79 -32.82
N ARG A 370 -50.60 9.75 -32.81
CA ARG A 370 -51.09 8.38 -32.64
C ARG A 370 -50.00 7.48 -32.06
N SER A 371 -50.47 6.69 -31.11
CA SER A 371 -49.79 5.73 -30.25
C SER A 371 -49.11 4.61 -31.03
N ALA A 372 -47.98 4.11 -30.52
CA ALA A 372 -47.35 2.89 -31.01
C ALA A 372 -47.13 1.92 -29.84
N PRO A 373 -47.82 0.76 -29.82
CA PRO A 373 -47.37 -0.41 -29.07
C PRO A 373 -46.79 -1.43 -30.05
N GLY A 374 -45.59 -1.95 -29.77
CA GLY A 374 -44.97 -2.92 -30.68
C GLY A 374 -43.58 -3.38 -30.25
N ALA A 375 -43.40 -3.77 -28.99
CA ALA A 375 -42.19 -4.44 -28.54
C ALA A 375 -42.12 -5.85 -29.15
N ARG A 376 -41.35 -6.00 -30.24
CA ARG A 376 -41.01 -7.32 -30.80
C ARG A 376 -40.07 -8.04 -29.83
N ARG A 377 -40.56 -9.11 -29.20
CA ARG A 377 -39.76 -10.11 -28.49
C ARG A 377 -38.92 -10.88 -29.51
N TRP A 378 -37.61 -10.87 -29.32
CA TRP A 378 -36.68 -11.78 -30.00
C TRP A 378 -36.66 -13.14 -29.26
N PRO A 379 -36.69 -14.28 -29.97
CA PRO A 379 -36.54 -15.58 -29.34
C PRO A 379 -35.07 -15.82 -28.96
N ARG A 380 -34.85 -16.33 -27.75
CA ARG A 380 -33.55 -16.86 -27.31
C ARG A 380 -33.35 -18.24 -27.96
N PRO A 381 -32.21 -18.52 -28.61
CA PRO A 381 -31.87 -19.88 -28.97
C PRO A 381 -31.35 -20.62 -27.74
N SER A 382 -32.09 -21.67 -27.37
CA SER A 382 -31.63 -22.76 -26.51
C SER A 382 -30.70 -23.68 -27.31
N SER A 383 -29.47 -23.88 -26.85
CA SER A 383 -28.71 -25.07 -27.23
C SER A 383 -27.94 -25.62 -26.03
N ARG A 384 -28.49 -26.71 -25.50
CA ARG A 384 -27.75 -27.76 -24.80
C ARG A 384 -26.79 -28.42 -25.80
N ARG A 385 -25.52 -28.51 -25.46
CA ARG A 385 -24.57 -29.58 -25.85
C ARG A 385 -23.49 -29.59 -24.77
N SER A 386 -23.56 -30.50 -23.80
CA SER A 386 -22.99 -31.86 -23.90
C SER A 386 -21.56 -31.83 -24.47
N SER A 387 -20.59 -31.71 -23.58
CA SER A 387 -19.26 -32.30 -23.77
C SER A 387 -18.89 -33.01 -22.48
N ARG A 388 -18.96 -34.35 -22.54
CA ARG A 388 -18.27 -35.25 -21.63
C ARG A 388 -16.78 -34.93 -21.72
N VAL A 389 -16.19 -34.42 -20.65
CA VAL A 389 -14.73 -34.42 -20.48
C VAL A 389 -14.41 -35.73 -19.77
N THR A 390 -13.73 -36.61 -20.49
CA THR A 390 -13.21 -37.87 -19.99
C THR A 390 -12.13 -37.63 -18.95
N ASP A 391 -12.34 -38.30 -17.84
CA ASP A 391 -11.47 -38.44 -16.70
C ASP A 391 -10.18 -39.17 -17.08
N ARG A 392 -9.02 -38.54 -16.85
CA ARG A 392 -7.70 -39.20 -16.82
C ARG A 392 -6.81 -38.51 -15.78
N ARG A 393 -7.13 -38.71 -14.50
CA ARG A 393 -6.15 -38.55 -13.42
C ARG A 393 -5.42 -39.87 -13.19
N ARG A 394 -4.17 -39.96 -13.65
CA ARG A 394 -3.19 -40.94 -13.16
C ARG A 394 -2.84 -40.61 -11.70
N PRO A 395 -2.89 -41.56 -10.75
CA PRO A 395 -2.31 -41.36 -9.44
C PRO A 395 -0.79 -41.57 -9.49
N LEU A 396 -0.04 -40.63 -8.91
CA LEU A 396 1.39 -40.81 -8.62
C LEU A 396 1.56 -41.75 -7.41
N PRO A 397 2.62 -42.57 -7.38
CA PRO A 397 2.84 -43.50 -6.28
C PRO A 397 3.27 -42.77 -5.00
N ILE A 398 2.57 -43.09 -3.91
CA ILE A 398 2.89 -42.71 -2.54
C ILE A 398 4.19 -43.43 -2.13
N ARG A 399 5.29 -42.68 -2.01
CA ARG A 399 6.51 -43.15 -1.34
C ARG A 399 6.24 -43.19 0.18
N ARG A 400 6.28 -44.38 0.76
CA ARG A 400 6.38 -44.60 2.21
C ARG A 400 7.73 -44.10 2.72
N PRO A 401 7.80 -43.33 3.82
CA PRO A 401 9.06 -43.14 4.52
C PRO A 401 9.35 -44.36 5.40
N SER A 402 10.56 -44.88 5.24
CA SER A 402 11.21 -45.90 6.06
C SER A 402 11.38 -45.41 7.49
N ALA A 403 11.13 -46.33 8.42
CA ALA A 403 11.41 -46.20 9.84
C ALA A 403 12.92 -46.28 10.12
N SER A 404 13.28 -45.86 11.34
CA SER A 404 14.52 -46.15 12.07
C SER A 404 15.62 -45.09 12.02
N SER A 405 15.69 -44.31 13.10
CA SER A 405 16.92 -44.22 13.92
C SER A 405 16.61 -43.44 15.20
N ALA A 406 16.78 -44.10 16.35
CA ALA A 406 16.66 -43.55 17.69
C ALA A 406 17.75 -42.49 17.98
N PRO A 407 17.51 -41.53 18.89
CA PRO A 407 18.51 -40.55 19.30
C PRO A 407 19.45 -41.11 20.39
N PRO A 408 20.76 -40.76 20.37
CA PRO A 408 21.64 -41.02 21.51
C PRO A 408 21.41 -40.01 22.65
N SER A 409 21.56 -40.51 23.87
CA SER A 409 21.48 -39.78 25.14
C SER A 409 22.51 -38.64 25.25
N PRO A 410 22.18 -37.53 25.96
CA PRO A 410 23.10 -36.42 26.13
C PRO A 410 24.13 -36.69 27.25
N GLY A 411 25.41 -36.70 26.86
CA GLY A 411 26.55 -36.64 27.77
C GLY A 411 26.88 -35.20 28.19
N SER A 412 27.13 -35.07 29.49
CA SER A 412 27.87 -34.04 30.23
C SER A 412 28.47 -32.86 29.46
N SER A 413 28.06 -31.64 29.82
CA SER A 413 28.81 -30.42 29.50
C SER A 413 29.39 -29.80 30.78
N SER A 414 30.71 -29.73 30.78
CA SER A 414 31.56 -29.05 31.76
C SER A 414 31.31 -27.55 31.78
N GLY A 415 31.44 -26.96 32.98
CA GLY A 415 31.22 -25.55 33.25
C GLY A 415 32.14 -24.62 32.48
N ALA A 416 31.54 -23.60 31.86
CA ALA A 416 32.24 -22.43 31.34
C ALA A 416 32.05 -21.25 32.29
N VAL A 417 33.17 -20.71 32.76
CA VAL A 417 33.28 -19.52 33.60
C VAL A 417 32.89 -18.28 32.80
N ILE A 418 31.95 -17.50 33.31
CA ILE A 418 31.49 -16.24 32.71
C ILE A 418 32.30 -15.08 33.32
N PRO A 419 33.02 -14.25 32.54
CA PRO A 419 33.66 -13.06 33.06
C PRO A 419 32.64 -11.93 33.35
N PRO A 420 32.92 -11.03 34.32
CA PRO A 420 31.99 -9.99 34.76
C PRO A 420 31.74 -8.91 33.69
N ARG A 421 30.51 -8.40 33.66
CA ARG A 421 30.07 -7.31 32.79
C ARG A 421 30.71 -5.97 33.17
N PRO A 422 31.13 -5.13 32.21
CA PRO A 422 31.52 -3.75 32.48
C PRO A 422 30.31 -2.84 32.75
N SER A 423 30.50 -1.89 33.66
CA SER A 423 29.52 -0.87 34.06
C SER A 423 29.16 0.09 32.91
N PRO A 424 27.92 0.62 32.87
CA PRO A 424 27.53 1.61 31.86
C PRO A 424 28.14 3.00 32.12
N PRO A 425 28.52 3.76 31.08
CA PRO A 425 29.02 5.13 31.23
C PRO A 425 27.91 6.14 31.57
N ALA A 426 28.32 7.20 32.27
CA ALA A 426 27.50 8.26 32.84
C ALA A 426 26.62 9.01 31.81
N ALA A 427 25.40 9.35 32.25
CA ALA A 427 24.42 10.10 31.48
C ALA A 427 24.86 11.56 31.23
N TRP A 428 24.66 12.04 30.01
CA TRP A 428 24.83 13.44 29.63
C TRP A 428 23.62 14.28 30.04
N PRO A 429 23.79 15.56 30.44
CA PRO A 429 22.71 16.38 30.95
C PRO A 429 21.81 16.93 29.82
N CYS A 430 20.49 16.73 29.96
CA CYS A 430 19.48 17.33 29.11
C CYS A 430 19.35 18.84 29.41
N ALA A 431 19.72 19.69 28.45
CA ALA A 431 19.38 21.11 28.46
C ALA A 431 17.86 21.31 28.29
N ARG A 432 17.23 22.02 29.23
CA ARG A 432 15.83 22.47 29.15
C ARG A 432 15.71 23.68 28.22
N PHE A 433 14.84 23.61 27.21
CA PHE A 433 14.34 24.79 26.49
C PHE A 433 13.01 25.26 27.10
N PRO A 434 12.77 26.57 27.23
CA PRO A 434 11.54 27.08 27.82
C PRO A 434 10.36 26.98 26.85
N LEU A 435 9.20 26.61 27.38
CA LEU A 435 7.90 26.62 26.72
C LEU A 435 7.39 28.05 26.60
N ALA A 436 7.10 28.51 25.38
CA ALA A 436 6.33 29.73 25.15
C ALA A 436 4.82 29.45 25.19
N ALA A 437 4.07 30.37 25.80
CA ALA A 437 2.63 30.30 26.02
C ALA A 437 1.80 30.36 24.71
N PRO A 438 0.58 29.77 24.67
CA PRO A 438 -0.26 29.77 23.49
C PRO A 438 -1.02 31.10 23.35
N GLY A 439 -0.80 31.83 22.25
CA GLY A 439 -1.60 33.04 21.97
C GLY A 439 -1.14 33.98 20.85
N ALA A 440 0.05 33.80 20.26
CA ALA A 440 0.52 34.69 19.20
C ALA A 440 0.50 33.99 17.83
N VAL A 441 -0.24 34.56 16.87
CA VAL A 441 -0.20 34.21 15.45
C VAL A 441 0.85 35.10 14.78
N PRO A 442 1.96 34.57 14.23
CA PRO A 442 2.87 35.39 13.44
C PRO A 442 2.53 35.28 11.96
N SER A 443 2.31 36.42 11.32
CA SER A 443 2.31 36.60 9.87
C SER A 443 3.73 36.42 9.33
N TRP A 444 3.92 35.48 8.40
CA TRP A 444 5.21 35.27 7.72
C TRP A 444 5.16 35.83 6.30
N THR A 445 5.32 37.14 6.19
CA THR A 445 5.83 37.82 5.00
C THR A 445 6.94 38.76 5.43
N ARG A 446 8.16 38.22 5.59
CA ARG A 446 9.38 39.04 5.52
C ARG A 446 10.59 38.16 5.18
N CYS A 447 11.23 38.52 4.08
CA CYS A 447 12.54 38.05 3.66
C CYS A 447 13.56 38.27 4.77
N VAL A 448 14.37 37.24 5.07
CA VAL A 448 15.65 37.42 5.78
C VAL A 448 16.70 36.59 5.06
N SER A 449 17.65 37.34 4.48
CA SER A 449 18.92 36.92 3.92
C SER A 449 19.67 36.05 4.94
N ARG A 450 20.14 34.88 4.51
CA ARG A 450 21.05 34.06 5.33
C ARG A 450 22.45 34.70 5.36
N PRO A 451 23.10 34.83 6.52
CA PRO A 451 24.51 35.19 6.58
C PRO A 451 25.38 34.04 6.04
N ARG A 452 26.39 34.39 5.23
CA ARG A 452 27.46 33.49 4.78
C ARG A 452 28.26 33.01 6.00
N PRO A 453 28.61 31.71 6.11
CA PRO A 453 29.59 31.26 7.08
C PRO A 453 31.00 31.79 6.73
N PRO A 454 31.86 32.07 7.72
CA PRO A 454 33.23 32.52 7.47
C PRO A 454 34.07 31.41 6.80
N ALA A 455 34.94 31.84 5.88
CA ALA A 455 35.86 30.97 5.16
C ALA A 455 36.83 30.29 6.13
N MET A 456 36.89 28.95 6.10
CA MET A 456 37.95 28.20 6.79
C MET A 456 39.27 28.40 6.06
N ALA A 457 40.30 28.80 6.80
CA ALA A 457 41.67 28.91 6.34
C ALA A 457 42.23 27.54 5.91
N PRO A 458 43.12 27.48 4.89
CA PRO A 458 43.71 26.25 4.42
C PRO A 458 44.69 25.67 5.45
N SER A 459 44.42 24.42 5.86
CA SER A 459 45.32 23.61 6.68
C SER A 459 46.63 23.33 5.92
N ALA A 460 47.75 23.65 6.56
CA ALA A 460 49.09 23.42 6.05
C ALA A 460 49.32 21.92 5.81
N ARG A 461 49.71 21.57 4.57
CA ARG A 461 50.18 20.23 4.23
C ARG A 461 51.61 20.09 4.73
N SER A 462 51.82 19.14 5.64
CA SER A 462 53.14 18.64 5.99
C SER A 462 53.81 18.00 4.77
N ALA A 463 55.02 18.46 4.46
CA ALA A 463 55.89 17.88 3.43
C ALA A 463 56.40 16.48 3.85
N PRO A 464 56.70 15.59 2.90
CA PRO A 464 57.34 14.31 3.19
C PRO A 464 58.84 14.51 3.44
N GLY A 465 59.32 13.99 4.57
CA GLY A 465 60.73 13.94 4.91
C GLY A 465 61.51 13.06 3.93
N ALA A 466 62.55 13.65 3.34
CA ALA A 466 63.59 12.97 2.59
C ALA A 466 64.83 12.76 3.49
N GLY A 467 65.51 11.62 3.31
CA GLY A 467 66.86 11.34 3.82
C GLY A 467 66.87 10.46 5.08
N ALA A 468 67.77 9.50 5.27
CA ALA A 468 68.98 9.20 4.52
C ALA A 468 69.46 7.76 4.82
N ARG A 469 70.33 7.29 3.92
CA ARG A 469 71.13 6.07 3.99
C ARG A 469 72.06 6.08 5.21
N ARG A 470 72.21 4.93 5.86
CA ARG A 470 73.48 4.19 5.99
C ARG A 470 73.17 2.76 6.39
#